data_AF-A0A969MAU2-F1
#
_entry.id   AF-A0A969MAU2-F1
#
_cell.length_a   1.000
_cell.length_b   1.000
_cell.length_c   1.000
_cell.angle_alpha   90.00
_cell.angle_beta   90.00
_cell.angle_gamma   90.00
#
_symmetry.space_group_name_H-M   'P 1'
#
loop_
_entity.id
_entity.type
_entity.pdbx_description
1 polymer ?
#
loop_
_entity_poly.entity_id
_entity_poly.type
_entity_poly.pdbx_seq_one_letter_code
_entity_poly.pdbx_strand_id
1 'polypeptide(L)'
;MEPLSLTASAIASLIFSKALEKGGEQLGKGISDQIAQLYNLIRDKFHKEGVEGKFTKVQEDPSQKNKNRFERELAEQMEDDEAFSKKLKALMHELKSDEQIKHIFLRAIRLKVMLKSAT
;
A
#
# COMPACT_ATOMS: atom_id res chain seq x y z
N MET A 1 16.48 8.82 -3.93
CA MET A 1 15.57 7.66 -3.92
C MET A 1 14.60 7.83 -2.76
N GLU A 2 13.29 7.59 -2.95
CA GLU A 2 12.35 7.53 -1.80
C GLU A 2 12.75 6.36 -0.87
N PRO A 3 12.76 6.54 0.46
CA PRO A 3 12.90 5.45 1.41
C PRO A 3 11.88 4.33 1.18
N LEU A 4 12.31 3.07 1.30
CA LEU A 4 11.42 1.90 1.17
C LEU A 4 10.25 1.96 2.16
N SER A 5 10.51 2.45 3.37
CA SER A 5 9.48 2.66 4.40
C SER A 5 8.38 3.63 3.96
N LEU A 6 8.73 4.71 3.23
CA LEU A 6 7.73 5.64 2.68
C LEU A 6 6.91 4.97 1.58
N THR A 7 7.55 4.18 0.72
CA THR A 7 6.87 3.42 -0.34
C THR A 7 5.90 2.39 0.25
N ALA A 8 6.33 1.65 1.27
CA ALA A 8 5.49 0.67 1.96
C ALA A 8 4.32 1.33 2.70
N SER A 9 4.55 2.45 3.39
CA SER A 9 3.49 3.27 4.00
C SER A 9 2.47 3.76 2.97
N ALA A 10 2.93 4.16 1.78
CA ALA A 10 2.06 4.62 0.70
C ALA A 10 1.15 3.50 0.19
N ILE A 11 1.73 2.32 -0.02
CA ILE A 11 1.02 1.13 -0.47
C ILE A 11 -0.02 0.70 0.56
N ALA A 12 0.37 0.59 1.84
CA ALA A 12 -0.54 0.24 2.93
C ALA A 12 -1.72 1.21 3.01
N SER A 13 -1.42 2.50 2.83
CA SER A 13 -2.44 3.56 2.81
C SER A 13 -3.36 3.44 1.60
N LEU A 14 -2.83 3.11 0.42
CA LEU A 14 -3.65 2.96 -0.77
C LEU A 14 -4.57 1.75 -0.63
N ILE A 15 -4.00 0.56 -0.48
CA ILE A 15 -4.72 -0.72 -0.54
C ILE A 15 -5.70 -0.89 0.62
N PHE A 16 -5.37 -0.39 1.82
CA PHE A 16 -6.21 -0.53 3.02
C PHE A 16 -6.93 0.77 3.41
N SER A 17 -7.05 1.73 2.50
CA SER A 17 -7.89 2.90 2.75
C SER A 17 -9.34 2.60 2.43
N LYS A 18 -10.21 2.87 3.42
CA LYS A 18 -11.67 2.89 3.25
C LYS A 18 -12.14 3.88 2.17
N ALA A 19 -11.28 4.82 1.76
CA ALA A 19 -11.59 5.74 0.66
C ALA A 19 -11.62 5.03 -0.71
N LEU A 20 -10.91 3.91 -0.88
CA LEU A 20 -11.06 3.06 -2.07
C LEU A 20 -12.38 2.27 -2.02
N GLU A 21 -12.77 1.74 -0.85
CA GLU A 21 -14.05 1.05 -0.70
C GLU A 21 -15.25 1.97 -1.01
N LYS A 22 -15.17 3.25 -0.62
CA LYS A 22 -16.23 4.25 -0.90
C LYS A 22 -16.07 4.97 -2.24
N GLY A 23 -14.88 4.91 -2.85
CA GLY A 23 -14.53 5.60 -4.10
C GLY A 23 -14.40 4.66 -5.30
N GLY A 24 -14.52 3.34 -5.12
CA GLY A 24 -14.34 2.34 -6.17
C GLY A 24 -15.28 2.50 -7.36
N GLU A 25 -16.45 3.11 -7.16
CA GLU A 25 -17.38 3.49 -8.25
C GLU A 25 -16.88 4.69 -9.07
N GLN A 26 -15.97 5.51 -8.54
CA GLN A 26 -15.41 6.70 -9.19
C GLN A 26 -14.02 6.47 -9.80
N LEU A 27 -13.34 5.39 -9.42
CA LEU A 27 -12.04 5.04 -9.98
C LEU A 27 -12.25 4.34 -11.33
N GLY A 28 -11.72 4.94 -12.40
CA GLY A 28 -11.79 4.34 -13.74
C GLY A 28 -11.21 2.92 -13.77
N LYS A 29 -11.70 2.08 -14.69
CA LYS A 29 -11.34 0.67 -14.80
C LYS A 29 -9.81 0.42 -14.81
N GLY A 30 -9.05 1.26 -15.52
CA GLY A 30 -7.58 1.14 -15.58
C GLY A 30 -6.88 1.32 -14.22
N ILE A 31 -7.35 2.25 -13.40
CA ILE A 31 -6.81 2.49 -12.05
C ILE A 31 -7.15 1.33 -11.13
N SER A 32 -8.39 0.83 -11.21
CA SER A 32 -8.84 -0.34 -10.44
C SER A 32 -8.00 -1.58 -10.79
N ASP A 33 -7.70 -1.79 -12.07
CA ASP A 33 -6.84 -2.90 -12.52
C ASP A 33 -5.40 -2.76 -11.99
N GLN A 34 -4.83 -1.55 -11.97
CA GLN A 34 -3.48 -1.32 -11.42
C GLN A 34 -3.43 -1.52 -9.90
N ILE A 35 -4.46 -1.11 -9.16
CA ILE A 35 -4.56 -1.38 -7.71
C ILE A 35 -4.67 -2.88 -7.44
N ALA A 36 -5.47 -3.60 -8.25
CA ALA A 36 -5.59 -5.05 -8.15
C ALA A 36 -4.25 -5.75 -8.44
N GLN A 37 -3.51 -5.30 -9.45
CA GLN A 37 -2.16 -5.79 -9.74
C GLN A 37 -1.19 -5.56 -8.59
N LEU A 38 -1.20 -4.36 -7.99
CA LEU A 38 -0.38 -4.03 -6.83
C LEU A 38 -0.71 -4.95 -5.64
N TYR A 39 -2.00 -5.12 -5.34
CA TYR A 39 -2.48 -6.01 -4.28
C TYR A 39 -2.01 -7.45 -4.50
N ASN A 40 -2.22 -7.98 -5.70
CA ASN A 40 -1.87 -9.36 -6.04
C ASN A 40 -0.35 -9.59 -6.00
N LEU A 41 0.43 -8.64 -6.51
CA LEU A 41 1.90 -8.73 -6.48
C LEU A 41 2.43 -8.86 -5.04
N ILE A 42 1.88 -8.07 -4.11
CA ILE A 42 2.29 -8.11 -2.70
C ILE A 42 1.81 -9.39 -2.02
N ARG A 43 0.56 -9.79 -2.27
CA ARG A 43 -0.01 -11.03 -1.74
C ARG A 43 0.81 -12.24 -2.16
N ASP A 44 1.17 -12.32 -3.44
CA ASP A 44 1.96 -13.41 -4.00
C ASP A 44 3.37 -13.44 -3.42
N LYS A 45 4.01 -12.27 -3.25
CA LYS A 45 5.32 -12.19 -2.58
C LYS A 45 5.21 -12.70 -1.14
N PHE A 46 4.23 -12.22 -0.37
CA PHE A 46 4.07 -12.64 1.02
C PHE A 46 3.77 -14.14 1.15
N HIS A 47 3.01 -14.71 0.21
CA HIS A 47 2.74 -16.14 0.18
C HIS A 47 4.00 -16.97 -0.13
N LYS A 48 4.78 -16.56 -1.14
CA LYS A 48 6.04 -17.26 -1.51
C LYS A 48 7.05 -17.27 -0.37
N GLU A 49 7.07 -16.23 0.44
CA GLU A 49 7.98 -16.05 1.57
C GLU A 49 7.42 -16.63 2.89
N GLY A 50 6.22 -17.21 2.87
CA GLY A 50 5.60 -17.84 4.04
C GLY A 50 5.15 -16.84 5.12
N VAL A 51 4.88 -15.59 4.74
CA VAL A 51 4.49 -14.49 5.63
C VAL A 51 3.11 -13.94 5.33
N GLU A 52 2.28 -14.66 4.57
CA GLU A 52 0.93 -14.25 4.17
C GLU A 52 0.03 -13.92 5.37
N GLY A 53 0.24 -14.54 6.52
CA GLY A 53 -0.49 -14.23 7.75
C GLY A 53 -0.36 -12.76 8.18
N LYS A 54 0.71 -12.06 7.80
CA LYS A 54 0.88 -10.61 8.04
C LYS A 54 -0.04 -9.80 7.11
N PHE A 55 -0.19 -10.24 5.87
CA PHE A 55 -1.08 -9.64 4.87
C PHE A 55 -2.57 -9.87 5.20
N THR A 56 -2.93 -11.08 5.63
CA THR A 56 -4.30 -11.42 6.05
C THR A 56 -4.72 -10.60 7.27
N LYS A 57 -3.86 -10.47 8.28
CA LYS A 57 -4.18 -9.73 9.51
C LYS A 57 -4.52 -8.26 9.28
N VAL A 58 -3.80 -7.59 8.37
CA VAL A 58 -4.09 -6.16 8.06
C VAL A 58 -5.36 -6.00 7.21
N GLN A 59 -5.75 -7.02 6.43
CA GLN A 59 -7.03 -7.03 5.73
C GLN A 59 -8.21 -7.21 6.68
N GLU A 60 -8.13 -8.18 7.58
CA GLU A 60 -9.18 -8.48 8.55
C GLU A 60 -9.34 -7.36 9.57
N ASP A 61 -8.22 -6.82 10.06
CA ASP A 61 -8.17 -5.71 11.00
C ASP A 61 -7.12 -4.69 10.56
N PRO A 62 -7.50 -3.60 9.87
CA PRO A 62 -6.59 -2.55 9.43
C PRO A 62 -6.19 -1.58 10.56
N SER A 63 -6.07 -2.09 11.80
CA SER A 63 -5.54 -1.36 12.95
C SER A 63 -4.11 -0.85 12.69
N GLN A 64 -3.71 0.21 13.39
CA GLN A 64 -2.38 0.81 13.21
C GLN A 64 -1.25 -0.19 13.46
N LYS A 65 -1.45 -1.12 14.41
CA LYS A 65 -0.50 -2.19 14.71
C LYS A 65 -0.30 -3.12 13.50
N ASN A 66 -1.39 -3.58 12.88
CA ASN A 66 -1.30 -4.49 11.73
C ASN A 66 -0.78 -3.77 10.49
N LYS A 67 -1.14 -2.49 10.28
CA LYS A 67 -0.55 -1.65 9.24
C LYS A 67 0.95 -1.49 9.42
N ASN A 68 1.44 -1.14 10.61
CA ASN A 68 2.88 -1.01 10.87
C ASN A 68 3.62 -2.33 10.64
N ARG A 69 3.02 -3.46 11.03
CA ARG A 69 3.60 -4.78 10.80
C ARG A 69 3.69 -5.11 9.31
N PHE A 70 2.64 -4.84 8.56
CA PHE A 70 2.62 -5.00 7.10
C PHE A 70 3.64 -4.06 6.42
N GLU A 71 3.67 -2.79 6.80
CA GLU A 71 4.60 -1.79 6.24
C GLU A 71 6.05 -2.20 6.44
N ARG A 72 6.41 -2.67 7.64
CA ARG A 72 7.76 -3.16 7.94
C ARG A 72 8.09 -4.40 7.09
N GLU A 73 7.19 -5.37 7.06
CA GLU A 73 7.40 -6.59 6.27
C GLU A 73 7.61 -6.28 4.80
N LEU A 74 6.76 -5.42 4.23
CA LEU A 74 6.86 -5.05 2.83
C LEU A 74 8.20 -4.36 2.53
N ALA A 75 8.68 -3.50 3.45
CA ALA A 75 9.98 -2.85 3.31
C ALA A 75 11.13 -3.86 3.35
N GLU A 76 11.11 -4.84 4.26
CA GLU A 76 12.09 -5.94 4.34
C GLU A 76 12.09 -6.75 3.02
N GLN A 77 10.92 -7.13 2.52
CA GLN A 77 10.81 -7.85 1.24
C GLN A 77 11.31 -7.04 0.03
N MET A 78 11.17 -5.71 0.06
CA MET A 78 11.72 -4.81 -0.97
C MET A 78 13.24 -4.59 -0.85
N GLU A 79 13.81 -4.83 0.33
CA GLU A 79 15.25 -4.74 0.58
C GLU A 79 15.93 -6.05 0.14
N ASP A 80 15.33 -7.19 0.49
CA ASP A 80 15.86 -8.53 0.20
C ASP A 80 15.72 -8.94 -1.28
N ASP A 81 14.72 -8.39 -1.99
CA ASP A 81 14.44 -8.72 -3.39
C ASP A 81 14.36 -7.46 -4.26
N GLU A 82 15.48 -7.14 -4.91
CA GLU A 82 15.59 -5.96 -5.78
C GLU A 82 14.62 -6.02 -6.98
N ALA A 83 14.36 -7.21 -7.52
CA ALA A 83 13.46 -7.35 -8.67
C ALA A 83 12.00 -7.08 -8.27
N PHE A 84 11.58 -7.60 -7.11
CA PHE A 84 10.30 -7.25 -6.49
C PHE A 84 10.22 -5.75 -6.19
N SER A 85 11.26 -5.19 -5.57
CA SER A 85 11.37 -3.75 -5.26
C SER A 85 11.16 -2.87 -6.50
N LYS A 86 11.84 -3.20 -7.61
CA LYS A 86 11.72 -2.47 -8.89
C LYS A 86 10.32 -2.55 -9.46
N LYS A 87 9.72 -3.75 -9.53
CA LYS A 87 8.35 -3.94 -10.03
C LYS A 87 7.33 -3.17 -9.20
N LEU A 88 7.45 -3.24 -7.87
CA LEU A 88 6.54 -2.58 -6.95
C LEU A 88 6.64 -1.05 -7.04
N LYS A 89 7.86 -0.51 -7.15
CA LYS A 89 8.11 0.93 -7.36
C LYS A 89 7.55 1.42 -8.69
N ALA A 90 7.68 0.62 -9.76
CA ALA A 90 7.14 0.98 -11.08
C ALA A 90 5.60 1.08 -11.04
N LEU A 91 4.92 0.08 -10.47
CA LEU A 91 3.45 0.11 -10.30
C LEU A 91 3.01 1.31 -9.45
N MET A 92 3.74 1.61 -8.36
CA MET A 92 3.41 2.79 -7.56
C MET A 92 3.68 4.11 -8.27
N HIS A 93 4.69 4.19 -9.12
CA HIS A 93 4.96 5.39 -9.90
C HIS A 93 3.84 5.67 -10.91
N GLU A 94 3.35 4.64 -11.60
CA GLU A 94 2.20 4.75 -12.50
C GLU A 94 0.95 5.22 -11.73
N LEU A 95 0.64 4.58 -10.60
CA LEU A 95 -0.50 4.95 -9.75
C LEU A 95 -0.39 6.38 -9.22
N LYS A 96 0.80 6.84 -8.80
CA LYS A 96 1.01 8.22 -8.31
C LYS A 96 0.90 9.29 -9.41
N SER A 97 1.01 8.88 -10.67
CA SER A 97 0.85 9.77 -11.82
C SER A 97 -0.61 10.10 -12.12
N ASP A 98 -1.54 9.33 -11.55
CA ASP A 98 -2.98 9.62 -11.58
C ASP A 98 -3.38 10.63 -10.49
N GLU A 99 -4.09 11.69 -10.87
CA GLU A 99 -4.48 12.76 -9.94
C GLU A 99 -5.45 12.29 -8.84
N GLN A 100 -6.39 11.39 -9.15
CA GLN A 100 -7.33 10.88 -8.15
C GLN A 100 -6.59 10.07 -7.08
N ILE A 101 -5.65 9.23 -7.50
CA ILE A 101 -4.81 8.44 -6.59
C ILE A 101 -3.89 9.33 -5.77
N LYS A 102 -3.30 10.37 -6.39
CA LYS A 102 -2.51 11.37 -5.67
C LYS A 102 -3.35 12.07 -4.58
N HIS A 103 -4.60 12.42 -4.86
CA HIS A 103 -5.51 12.98 -3.85
C HIS A 103 -5.84 12.01 -2.72
N ILE A 104 -6.07 10.73 -3.02
CA ILE A 104 -6.29 9.68 -2.03
C ILE A 104 -5.04 9.53 -1.13
N PHE A 105 -3.86 9.51 -1.73
CA PHE A 105 -2.59 9.43 -1.03
C PHE A 105 -2.37 10.63 -0.09
N LEU A 106 -2.59 11.85 -0.58
CA LEU A 106 -2.47 13.06 0.23
C LEU A 106 -3.47 13.09 1.39
N ARG A 107 -4.71 12.63 1.18
CA ARG A 107 -5.70 12.48 2.26
C ARG A 107 -5.25 11.45 3.29
N ALA A 108 -4.75 10.30 2.86
CA ALA A 108 -4.29 9.24 3.77
C ALA A 108 -3.09 9.70 4.62
N ILE A 109 -2.12 10.40 4.01
CA ILE A 109 -1.00 11.02 4.76
C ILE A 109 -1.52 12.04 5.76
N ARG A 110 -2.41 12.95 5.35
CA ARG A 110 -2.95 14.00 6.22
C ARG A 110 -3.65 13.41 7.45
N LEU A 111 -4.42 12.34 7.27
CA LEU A 111 -5.05 11.61 8.37
C LEU A 111 -4.02 10.97 9.31
N LYS A 112 -2.97 10.34 8.76
CA LYS A 112 -1.88 9.74 9.56
C LYS A 112 -1.14 10.79 10.39
N VAL A 113 -0.91 12.00 9.84
CA VAL A 113 -0.31 13.13 10.57
C VAL A 113 -1.23 13.64 11.68
N MET A 114 -2.51 13.91 11.38
CA MET A 114 -3.48 14.38 12.39
C MET A 114 -3.66 13.41 13.56
N LEU A 115 -3.70 12.10 13.29
CA LEU A 115 -3.77 11.07 14.33
C LEU A 115 -2.54 11.07 15.25
N LYS A 116 -1.36 11.39 14.71
CA LYS A 116 -0.11 11.43 15.47
C LYS A 116 0.07 12.73 16.26
N SER A 117 -0.65 13.79 15.89
CA SER A 117 -0.65 15.10 16.56
C SER A 117 -1.72 15.23 17.66
N ALA A 118 -2.64 14.27 17.75
CA ALA A 118 -3.74 14.25 18.72
C ALA A 118 -3.42 13.40 19.99
N THR A 119 -2.19 12.92 20.12
CA THR A 119 -1.62 12.19 21.26
C THR A 119 -0.40 12.93 21.77
#